data_AF-A0A8C4HDI9-F1
#
_entry.id   AF-A0A8C4HDI9-F1
#
_cell.length_a   1.000
_cell.length_b   1.000
_cell.length_c   1.000
_cell.angle_alpha   90.00
_cell.angle_beta   90.00
_cell.angle_gamma   90.00
#
_symmetry.space_group_name_H-M   'P 1'
#
loop_
_entity.id
_entity.type
_entity.pdbx_description
1 polymer ?
#
loop_
_entity_poly.entity_id
_entity_poly.type
_entity_poly.pdbx_seq_one_letter_code
_entity_poly.pdbx_strand_id
1 'polypeptide(L)'
;HLSYCYVILCQQVTEAVTVQIGHADTLLPLLTLLGFFKDSDALTSTNYATQTQRSFRTSHMLPYAANLVLVLYDCGGGDLRLQPLLNEKPVTFPGLTDQRASIPLYEDVREHYRELLQGCDFEAECQLFKSPAEV
;
A
#
# COMPACT_ATOMS: atom_id res chain seq x y z
N HIS A 1 2.25 34.08 -8.71
CA HIS A 1 3.23 33.95 -7.62
C HIS A 1 3.01 32.60 -6.96
N LEU A 2 3.90 31.64 -7.18
CA LEU A 2 3.74 30.27 -6.69
C LEU A 2 3.84 30.25 -5.16
N SER A 3 2.76 29.83 -4.49
CA SER A 3 2.81 29.47 -3.08
C SER A 3 3.34 28.05 -2.98
N TYR A 4 4.57 27.92 -2.49
CA TYR A 4 5.14 26.63 -2.11
C TYR A 4 4.39 26.11 -0.89
N CYS A 5 3.70 24.97 -1.05
CA CYS A 5 3.04 24.28 0.04
C CYS A 5 4.13 23.59 0.88
N TYR A 6 4.52 24.22 1.98
CA TYR A 6 5.36 23.60 3.00
C TYR A 6 4.49 22.64 3.81
N VAL A 7 4.82 21.35 3.76
CA VAL A 7 4.31 20.32 4.67
C VAL A 7 4.80 20.69 6.08
N ILE A 8 3.88 21.06 6.98
CA ILE A 8 4.16 21.26 8.41
C ILE A 8 3.25 20.31 9.19
N LEU A 9 3.87 19.27 9.77
CA LEU A 9 3.28 18.33 10.71
C LEU A 9 3.08 19.00 12.07
N CYS A 10 1.87 18.94 12.65
CA CYS A 10 1.59 19.33 14.03
C CYS A 10 1.77 18.17 15.03
N GLN A 11 2.88 17.46 14.91
CA GLN A 11 3.50 16.63 15.94
C GLN A 11 4.97 16.51 15.56
N GLN A 12 5.89 16.51 16.54
CA GLN A 12 7.33 16.52 16.27
C GLN A 12 7.77 15.17 15.70
N VAL A 13 7.52 14.96 14.41
CA VAL A 13 8.04 13.85 13.62
C VAL A 13 9.42 14.28 13.15
N THR A 14 10.46 13.55 13.56
CA THR A 14 11.86 13.88 13.23
C THR A 14 12.21 13.61 11.76
N GLU A 15 11.38 12.86 11.04
CA GLU A 15 11.59 12.46 9.64
C GLU A 15 10.38 12.89 8.80
N ALA A 16 10.51 13.98 8.04
CA ALA A 16 9.44 14.48 7.17
C ALA A 16 9.16 13.56 5.96
N VAL A 17 10.12 12.67 5.63
CA VAL A 17 10.04 11.75 4.49
C VAL A 17 10.78 10.46 4.84
N THR A 18 10.17 9.31 4.57
CA THR A 18 10.85 8.00 4.63
C THR A 18 10.89 7.40 3.23
N VAL A 19 12.09 7.02 2.77
CA VAL A 19 12.29 6.39 1.46
C VAL A 19 12.88 5.01 1.65
N GLN A 20 12.26 3.99 1.05
CA GLN A 20 12.78 2.63 1.01
C GLN A 20 12.97 2.20 -0.44
N ILE A 21 14.10 1.53 -0.71
CA ILE A 21 14.44 1.00 -2.02
C ILE A 21 14.41 -0.52 -1.92
N GLY A 22 13.69 -1.15 -2.82
CA GLY A 22 13.54 -2.60 -2.88
C GLY A 22 13.48 -3.10 -4.32
N HIS A 23 13.10 -4.35 -4.46
CA HIS A 23 12.93 -5.01 -5.75
C HIS A 23 11.44 -5.05 -6.12
N ALA A 24 11.16 -5.36 -7.39
CA ALA A 24 9.78 -5.65 -7.81
C ALA A 24 9.17 -6.76 -6.95
N ASP A 25 9.98 -7.75 -6.57
CA ASP A 25 9.57 -8.90 -5.75
C ASP A 25 9.25 -8.53 -4.29
N THR A 26 9.65 -7.34 -3.82
CA THR A 26 9.25 -6.83 -2.50
C THR A 26 8.05 -5.88 -2.59
N LEU A 27 7.94 -5.14 -3.69
CA LEU A 27 6.81 -4.23 -3.90
C LEU A 27 5.53 -4.98 -4.28
N LEU A 28 5.63 -6.06 -5.04
CA LEU A 28 4.50 -6.90 -5.41
C LEU A 28 3.74 -7.49 -4.21
N PRO A 29 4.40 -8.18 -3.24
CA PRO A 29 3.71 -8.69 -2.07
C PRO A 29 3.10 -7.56 -1.23
N LEU A 30 3.75 -6.39 -1.12
CA LEU A 30 3.16 -5.24 -0.44
C LEU A 30 1.85 -4.76 -1.10
N LEU A 31 1.83 -4.58 -2.43
CA LEU A 31 0.63 -4.16 -3.15
C LEU A 31 -0.50 -5.17 -3.02
N THR A 32 -0.19 -6.46 -3.13
CA THR A 32 -1.18 -7.53 -2.98
C THR A 32 -1.70 -7.66 -1.54
N LEU A 33 -0.84 -7.47 -0.54
CA LEU A 33 -1.23 -7.46 0.88
C LEU A 33 -2.19 -6.30 1.19
N LEU A 34 -1.94 -5.12 0.61
CA LEU A 34 -2.83 -3.96 0.68
C LEU A 34 -4.11 -4.14 -0.18
N GLY A 35 -4.25 -5.25 -0.90
CA GLY A 35 -5.41 -5.59 -1.71
C GLY A 35 -5.46 -4.93 -3.09
N PHE A 36 -4.41 -4.22 -3.51
CA PHE A 36 -4.38 -3.59 -4.83
C PHE A 36 -4.37 -4.66 -5.93
N PHE A 37 -5.07 -4.37 -7.03
CA PHE A 37 -5.17 -5.24 -8.21
C PHE A 37 -5.72 -6.65 -7.91
N LYS A 38 -6.49 -6.81 -6.83
CA LYS A 38 -7.18 -8.07 -6.53
C LYS A 38 -8.33 -8.28 -7.51
N ASP A 39 -8.17 -9.30 -8.36
CA ASP A 39 -9.22 -9.74 -9.27
C ASP A 39 -10.37 -10.44 -8.53
N SER A 40 -11.58 -10.39 -9.11
CA SER A 40 -12.75 -11.10 -8.59
C SER A 40 -12.57 -12.62 -8.69
N ASP A 41 -12.01 -13.07 -9.81
CA ASP A 41 -11.72 -14.46 -10.08
C ASP A 41 -10.24 -14.74 -9.80
N ALA A 42 -9.98 -15.86 -9.10
CA ALA A 42 -8.62 -16.30 -8.82
C ALA A 42 -7.86 -16.57 -10.12
N LEU A 43 -6.64 -16.07 -10.22
CA LEU A 43 -5.77 -16.33 -11.37
C LEU A 43 -5.31 -17.77 -11.34
N THR A 44 -5.68 -18.55 -12.36
CA THR A 44 -5.27 -19.94 -12.51
C THR A 44 -4.52 -20.12 -13.82
N SER A 45 -3.73 -21.20 -13.95
CA SER A 45 -3.03 -21.51 -15.20
C SER A 45 -4.00 -21.76 -16.37
N THR A 46 -5.26 -22.12 -16.07
CA THR A 46 -6.26 -22.51 -17.07
C THR A 46 -7.20 -21.39 -17.51
N ASN A 47 -7.36 -20.32 -16.72
CA ASN A 47 -8.30 -19.22 -17.05
C ASN A 47 -7.65 -18.01 -17.72
N TYR A 48 -6.36 -18.09 -18.07
CA TYR A 48 -5.63 -16.99 -18.71
C TYR A 48 -6.33 -16.44 -19.96
N ALA A 49 -6.82 -17.34 -20.84
CA ALA A 49 -7.45 -16.95 -22.10
C ALA A 49 -8.82 -16.28 -21.91
N THR A 50 -9.54 -16.61 -20.84
CA THR A 50 -10.87 -16.06 -20.54
C THR A 50 -10.79 -14.79 -19.70
N GLN A 51 -9.77 -14.65 -18.84
CA GLN A 51 -9.58 -13.51 -17.95
C GLN A 51 -8.72 -12.40 -18.60
N THR A 52 -9.19 -11.91 -19.76
CA THR A 52 -8.47 -10.90 -20.56
C THR A 52 -8.42 -9.52 -19.91
N GLN A 53 -9.37 -9.22 -19.02
CA GLN A 53 -9.51 -7.95 -18.31
C GLN A 53 -9.02 -8.03 -16.85
N ARG A 54 -8.09 -8.93 -16.54
CA ARG A 54 -7.52 -9.01 -15.19
C ARG A 54 -6.83 -7.70 -14.80
N SER A 55 -7.02 -7.29 -13.56
CA SER A 55 -6.33 -6.16 -12.93
C SER A 55 -4.88 -6.53 -12.61
N PHE A 56 -4.61 -7.79 -12.26
CA PHE A 56 -3.28 -8.25 -11.93
C PHE A 56 -2.38 -8.43 -13.17
N ARG A 57 -1.74 -7.35 -13.60
CA ARG A 57 -0.82 -7.32 -14.74
C ARG A 57 0.51 -6.65 -14.35
N THR A 58 1.49 -7.45 -13.96
CA THR A 58 2.81 -6.99 -13.48
C THR A 58 3.49 -6.00 -14.41
N SER A 59 3.39 -6.19 -15.73
CA SER A 59 3.94 -5.25 -16.73
C SER A 59 3.37 -3.82 -16.66
N HIS A 60 2.16 -3.64 -16.10
CA HIS A 60 1.51 -2.35 -15.92
C HIS A 60 1.62 -1.82 -14.50
N MET A 61 1.48 -2.69 -13.49
CA MET A 61 1.54 -2.28 -12.08
C MET A 61 2.97 -2.07 -11.59
N LEU A 62 3.94 -2.82 -12.12
CA LEU A 62 5.32 -2.86 -11.69
C LEU A 62 6.29 -2.76 -12.89
N PRO A 63 6.29 -1.64 -13.62
CA PRO A 63 7.32 -1.37 -14.62
C PRO A 63 8.71 -1.25 -13.98
N TYR A 64 9.75 -1.13 -14.80
CA TYR A 64 11.07 -0.77 -14.28
C TYR A 64 11.00 0.56 -13.51
N ALA A 65 11.67 0.60 -12.36
CA ALA A 65 11.62 1.72 -11.41
C ALA A 65 10.21 2.05 -10.89
N ALA A 66 9.32 1.04 -10.78
CA ALA A 66 8.03 1.20 -10.12
C ALA A 66 8.19 1.75 -8.70
N ASN A 67 7.26 2.62 -8.30
CA ASN A 67 7.27 3.27 -7.00
C ASN A 67 5.86 3.36 -6.42
N LEU A 68 5.78 3.21 -5.10
CA LEU A 68 4.57 3.46 -4.32
C LEU A 68 4.90 4.58 -3.32
N VAL A 69 4.13 5.65 -3.36
CA VAL A 69 4.25 6.80 -2.46
C VAL A 69 2.96 6.93 -1.66
N LEU A 70 3.09 7.07 -0.34
CA LEU A 70 1.97 7.37 0.54
C LEU A 70 2.13 8.82 1.03
N VAL A 71 1.27 9.71 0.57
CA VAL A 71 1.32 11.14 0.92
C VAL A 71 0.30 11.42 2.01
N LEU A 72 0.79 11.87 3.16
CA LEU A 72 -0.05 12.33 4.27
C LEU A 72 -0.26 13.85 4.14
N TYR A 73 -1.52 14.25 3.93
CA TYR A 73 -1.94 15.64 3.90
C TYR A 73 -2.51 16.06 5.25
N ASP A 74 -2.12 17.24 5.72
CA ASP A 74 -2.79 17.94 6.81
C ASP A 74 -3.71 19.01 6.21
N CYS A 75 -5.02 18.75 6.25
CA CYS A 75 -6.04 19.68 5.78
C CYS A 75 -6.44 20.70 6.87
N GLY A 76 -5.79 20.67 8.03
CA GLY A 76 -6.09 21.51 9.18
C GLY A 76 -7.20 20.92 10.07
N GLY A 77 -7.26 21.37 11.32
CA GLY A 77 -8.29 20.93 12.26
C GLY A 77 -8.23 19.45 12.64
N GLY A 78 -7.08 18.79 12.45
CA GLY A 78 -6.91 17.35 12.68
C GLY A 78 -7.39 16.46 11.53
N ASP A 79 -7.78 17.05 10.40
CA ASP A 79 -8.14 16.31 9.18
C ASP A 79 -6.87 15.85 8.44
N LEU A 80 -6.35 14.69 8.86
CA LEU A 80 -5.26 14.01 8.18
C LEU A 80 -5.81 13.07 7.11
N ARG A 81 -5.30 13.19 5.88
CA ARG A 81 -5.73 12.39 4.74
C ARG A 81 -4.56 11.69 4.09
N LEU A 82 -4.77 10.44 3.66
CA LEU A 82 -3.71 9.61 3.08
C LEU A 82 -4.01 9.30 1.62
N GLN A 83 -3.12 9.72 0.72
CA GLN A 83 -3.22 9.42 -0.71
C GLN A 83 -2.12 8.44 -1.14
N PRO A 84 -2.47 7.29 -1.71
CA PRO A 84 -1.51 6.43 -2.36
C PRO A 84 -1.33 6.85 -3.82
N LEU A 85 -0.07 6.94 -4.25
CA LEU A 85 0.33 7.10 -5.64
C LEU A 85 1.16 5.90 -6.04
N LEU A 86 0.74 5.22 -7.10
CA LEU A 86 1.50 4.12 -7.69
C LEU A 86 1.97 4.56 -9.08
N ASN A 87 3.27 4.53 -9.30
CA ASN A 87 3.90 5.03 -10.54
C ASN A 87 3.37 6.43 -10.86
N GLU A 88 3.52 7.34 -9.89
CA GLU A 88 3.13 8.76 -9.96
C GLU A 88 1.63 9.03 -10.19
N LYS A 89 0.79 7.99 -10.21
CA LYS A 89 -0.65 8.12 -10.45
C LYS A 89 -1.42 7.86 -9.16
N PRO A 90 -2.35 8.75 -8.79
CA PRO A 90 -3.25 8.50 -7.68
C PRO A 90 -4.02 7.20 -7.89
N VAL A 91 -4.03 6.36 -6.85
CA VAL A 91 -4.85 5.16 -6.78
C VAL A 91 -5.77 5.24 -5.57
N THR A 92 -6.85 4.48 -5.57
CA THR A 92 -7.77 4.43 -4.43
C THR A 92 -7.43 3.21 -3.58
N PHE A 93 -7.43 3.38 -2.26
CA PHE A 93 -7.33 2.24 -1.35
C PHE A 93 -8.50 1.28 -1.60
N PRO A 94 -8.23 0.00 -1.89
CA PRO A 94 -9.26 -1.01 -2.04
C PRO A 94 -10.14 -1.05 -0.78
N GLY A 95 -11.47 -1.13 -0.94
CA GLY A 95 -12.40 -1.17 0.20
C GLY A 95 -12.71 0.18 0.86
N LEU A 96 -12.12 1.30 0.40
CA LEU A 96 -12.41 2.66 0.88
C LEU A 96 -13.02 3.57 -0.20
N THR A 97 -13.53 2.99 -1.30
CA THR A 97 -14.09 3.69 -2.46
C THR A 97 -15.42 4.41 -2.22
N ASP A 98 -16.17 4.03 -1.18
CA ASP A 98 -17.52 4.57 -0.93
C ASP A 98 -17.53 5.91 -0.20
N GLN A 99 -16.35 6.44 0.14
CA GLN A 99 -16.24 7.75 0.77
C GLN A 99 -16.44 8.85 -0.29
N ARG A 100 -17.31 9.83 0.00
CA ARG A 100 -17.57 10.98 -0.89
C ARG A 100 -16.33 11.83 -1.20
N ALA A 101 -15.24 11.62 -0.47
CA ALA A 101 -13.98 12.33 -0.65
C ALA A 101 -13.02 11.52 -1.53
N SER A 102 -12.32 12.20 -2.44
CA SER A 102 -11.30 11.61 -3.33
C SER A 102 -10.10 11.02 -2.58
N ILE A 103 -9.89 11.41 -1.32
CA ILE A 103 -8.78 10.97 -0.46
C ILE A 103 -9.36 10.64 0.94
N PRO A 104 -9.23 9.39 1.43
CA PRO A 104 -9.78 8.98 2.72
C PRO A 104 -9.02 9.57 3.91
N LEU A 105 -9.66 9.56 5.08
CA LEU A 105 -9.03 9.93 6.35
C LEU A 105 -7.93 8.92 6.70
N TYR A 106 -6.84 9.41 7.27
CA TYR A 106 -5.73 8.57 7.72
C TYR A 106 -6.18 7.51 8.73
N GLU A 107 -7.04 7.89 9.68
CA GLU A 107 -7.57 6.98 10.69
C GLU A 107 -8.42 5.86 10.07
N ASP A 108 -9.23 6.16 9.04
CA ASP A 108 -10.03 5.15 8.34
C ASP A 108 -9.14 4.14 7.61
N VAL A 109 -8.03 4.60 7.01
CA VAL A 109 -7.04 3.70 6.39
C VAL A 109 -6.35 2.82 7.44
N ARG A 110 -5.96 3.41 8.58
CA ARG A 110 -5.30 2.68 9.66
C ARG A 110 -6.22 1.62 10.27
N GLU A 111 -7.50 1.93 10.40
CA GLU A 111 -8.52 1.01 10.87
C GLU A 111 -8.81 -0.09 9.84
N HIS A 112 -8.88 0.26 8.55
CA HIS A 112 -9.08 -0.71 7.47
C HIS A 112 -7.98 -1.79 7.42
N TYR A 113 -6.73 -1.39 7.66
CA TYR A 113 -5.58 -2.30 7.69
C TYR A 113 -5.15 -2.72 9.10
N ARG A 114 -6.00 -2.54 10.12
CA ARG A 114 -5.68 -2.82 11.53
C ARG A 114 -5.15 -4.23 11.75
N GLU A 115 -5.74 -5.23 11.11
CA GLU A 115 -5.30 -6.63 11.21
C GLU A 115 -3.90 -6.84 10.66
N LEU A 116 -3.54 -6.21 9.54
CA LEU A 116 -2.19 -6.28 8.98
C LEU A 116 -1.16 -5.58 9.88
N LEU A 117 -1.56 -4.46 10.50
CA LEU A 117 -0.70 -3.67 11.37
C LEU A 117 -0.46 -4.33 12.73
N GLN A 118 -1.41 -5.12 13.22
CA GLN A 118 -1.35 -5.74 14.55
C GLN A 118 -1.05 -7.25 14.51
N GLY A 119 -1.26 -7.91 13.37
CA GLY A 119 -1.39 -9.37 13.29
C GLY A 119 -0.27 -10.11 12.57
N CYS A 120 0.81 -9.45 12.13
CA CYS A 120 1.86 -10.14 11.39
C CYS A 120 2.98 -10.64 12.32
N ASP A 121 2.84 -11.87 12.82
CA ASP A 121 3.96 -12.60 13.42
C ASP A 121 4.77 -13.28 12.30
N PHE A 122 5.76 -12.56 11.79
CA PHE A 122 6.65 -13.05 10.74
C PHE A 122 7.34 -14.37 11.12
N GLU A 123 7.59 -14.61 12.40
CA GLU A 123 8.26 -15.83 12.83
C GLU A 123 7.35 -17.05 12.71
N ALA A 124 6.09 -16.90 13.12
CA ALA A 124 5.09 -17.95 12.99
C ALA A 124 4.78 -18.28 11.52
N GLU A 125 4.66 -17.25 10.67
CA GLU A 125 4.29 -17.41 9.26
C GLU A 125 5.45 -17.94 8.41
N CYS A 126 6.67 -17.44 8.63
CA CYS A 126 7.82 -17.79 7.79
C CYS A 126 8.72 -18.87 8.38
N GLN A 127 8.57 -19.23 9.67
CA GLN A 127 9.38 -20.24 10.36
C GLN A 127 10.89 -20.04 10.13
N LEU A 128 11.33 -18.80 10.25
CA LEU A 128 12.68 -18.39 9.86
C LEU A 128 13.75 -19.05 10.72
N PHE A 129 13.43 -19.30 11.99
CA PHE A 129 14.30 -19.99 12.93
C PHE A 129 13.68 -21.35 13.30
N LYS A 130 14.32 -22.44 12.85
CA LYS A 130 14.08 -23.76 13.45
C LYS A 130 14.60 -23.74 14.88
N SER A 131 13.81 -24.24 15.83
CA SER A 131 14.33 -24.60 17.15
C SER A 131 15.54 -25.52 16.98
N PRO A 132 16.64 -25.32 17.72
CA PRO A 132 17.78 -26.23 17.66
C PRO A 132 17.26 -27.63 18.00
N ALA A 133 17.52 -28.58 17.11
CA ALA A 133 17.16 -29.98 17.30
C ALA A 133 17.64 -30.41 18.70
N GLU A 134 16.72 -30.88 19.54
CA GLU A 134 17.07 -31.53 20.79
C GLU A 134 18.00 -32.70 20.45
N VAL A 135 19.24 -32.60 20.94
CA VAL A 135 20.29 -33.62 20.82
C VAL A 135 20.05 -34.71 21.86
#